data_AF-A0A2V2RIT3-F1
#
_entry.id   AF-A0A2V2RIT3-F1
#
_cell.length_a   1.000
_cell.length_b   1.000
_cell.length_c   1.000
_cell.angle_alpha   90.00
_cell.angle_beta   90.00
_cell.angle_gamma   90.00
#
_symmetry.space_group_name_H-M   'P 1'
#
loop_
_entity.id
_entity.type
_entity.pdbx_description
1 polymer ?
#
loop_
_entity_poly.entity_id
_entity_poly.type
_entity_poly.pdbx_seq_one_letter_code
_entity_poly.pdbx_strand_id
1 'polypeptide(L)'
;MKSTSQDYEKEAELESGQPSQSRPRRSGERQSKSGKWIDSLRHSDVSRLWQELHRIVSHHPLVRASRSAGLLVEEGATSAYTDLTQELFVQLLSKNRFEHYIDTEMSDYEIECEISQIELTNLLTAELRKRHPESYRLARRISTLIQSSSNFRRFDSSGIDDEPHRRLADRVYGLSEWSNDKRRRDAHDVEQRVQIVPVRPRDTRMVGCTGDSQVVISNSDLEDLIVSVLDAVDSPIDVRTLRSLVMSRLPVMDIYLVPLDTD
;
A
#
# COMPACT_ATOMS: atom_id res chain seq x y z
N MET A 1 32.91 -6.53 66.19
CA MET A 1 33.80 -5.54 66.82
C MET A 1 35.20 -5.72 66.24
N LYS A 2 35.74 -4.66 65.59
CA LYS A 2 37.17 -4.42 65.23
C LYS A 2 37.80 -5.45 64.26
N SER A 3 38.64 -5.12 63.29
CA SER A 3 39.30 -3.87 62.89
C SER A 3 39.84 -4.02 61.45
N THR A 4 39.97 -2.87 60.81
CA THR A 4 40.74 -2.47 59.61
C THR A 4 42.16 -3.03 59.48
N SER A 5 42.61 -3.25 58.23
CA SER A 5 43.78 -2.63 57.54
C SER A 5 44.06 -3.41 56.23
N GLN A 6 44.04 -2.77 55.05
CA GLN A 6 45.20 -2.14 54.35
C GLN A 6 46.31 -3.15 54.04
N ASP A 7 46.88 -3.33 52.85
CA ASP A 7 46.99 -2.54 51.62
C ASP A 7 47.60 -3.43 50.50
N TYR A 8 47.64 -2.88 49.27
CA TYR A 8 48.56 -3.14 48.13
C TYR A 8 48.42 -4.40 47.26
N GLU A 9 48.14 -4.15 45.97
CA GLU A 9 48.76 -4.72 44.74
C GLU A 9 47.87 -4.23 43.56
N LYS A 10 48.20 -3.17 42.82
CA LYS A 10 49.18 -3.05 41.72
C LYS A 10 49.39 -4.36 40.94
N GLU A 11 48.55 -4.58 39.94
CA GLU A 11 48.98 -5.11 38.64
C GLU A 11 47.96 -4.70 37.57
N ALA A 12 48.46 -3.94 36.59
CA ALA A 12 47.73 -3.46 35.44
C ALA A 12 48.29 -4.21 34.23
N GLU A 13 47.51 -5.14 33.70
CA GLU A 13 47.62 -5.67 32.35
C GLU A 13 46.38 -6.52 32.08
N LEU A 14 45.57 -6.15 31.08
CA LEU A 14 44.77 -7.06 30.26
C LEU A 14 44.10 -6.27 29.11
N GLU A 15 44.75 -6.42 27.96
CA GLU A 15 44.19 -6.70 26.64
C GLU A 15 43.16 -5.75 26.01
N SER A 16 43.69 -5.09 24.96
CA SER A 16 43.02 -4.49 23.81
C SER A 16 41.93 -5.37 23.19
N GLY A 17 40.67 -4.94 23.34
CA GLY A 17 39.55 -5.41 22.51
C GLY A 17 39.70 -4.91 21.07
N GLN A 18 39.82 -5.85 20.14
CA GLN A 18 39.87 -5.62 18.70
C GLN A 18 38.57 -4.99 18.16
N PRO A 19 38.65 -4.16 17.09
CA PRO A 19 37.49 -3.53 16.49
C PRO A 19 36.62 -4.55 15.75
N SER A 20 35.35 -4.58 16.13
CA SER A 20 34.27 -5.33 15.49
C SER A 20 34.23 -5.04 13.99
N GLN A 21 34.69 -6.01 13.19
CA GLN A 21 34.57 -5.98 11.74
C GLN A 21 33.08 -5.95 11.37
N SER A 22 32.66 -4.80 10.85
CA SER A 22 31.39 -4.59 10.18
C SER A 22 31.29 -5.55 9.00
N ARG A 23 30.42 -6.56 9.14
CA ARG A 23 29.99 -7.40 8.01
C ARG A 23 29.53 -6.49 6.86
N PRO A 24 30.08 -6.63 5.64
CA PRO A 24 29.57 -5.89 4.50
C PRO A 24 28.11 -6.30 4.28
N ARG A 25 27.23 -5.30 4.32
CA ARG A 25 25.83 -5.43 3.90
C ARG A 25 25.83 -6.04 2.49
N ARG A 26 25.21 -7.20 2.32
CA ARG A 26 24.91 -7.80 1.02
C ARG A 26 23.89 -6.91 0.30
N SER A 27 24.34 -5.78 -0.22
CA SER A 27 23.55 -4.85 -1.04
C SER A 27 23.64 -5.22 -2.52
N GLY A 28 23.50 -6.50 -2.85
CA GLY A 28 23.73 -6.99 -4.20
C GLY A 28 23.36 -8.45 -4.36
N GLU A 29 22.08 -8.79 -4.23
CA GLU A 29 21.56 -10.11 -4.63
C GLU A 29 20.03 -10.08 -4.65
N ARG A 30 19.46 -9.48 -5.70
CA ARG A 30 18.13 -9.78 -6.27
C ARG A 30 17.81 -8.87 -7.46
N GLN A 31 18.75 -8.69 -8.39
CA GLN A 31 18.33 -8.56 -9.78
C GLN A 31 17.85 -9.96 -10.18
N SER A 32 16.58 -10.26 -9.88
CA SER A 32 15.89 -11.37 -10.52
C SER A 32 16.16 -11.22 -12.01
N LYS A 33 16.84 -12.19 -12.62
CA LYS A 33 17.16 -12.16 -14.04
C LYS A 33 15.87 -11.81 -14.79
N SER A 34 15.85 -10.67 -15.47
CA SER A 34 14.71 -10.25 -16.28
C SER A 34 14.37 -11.36 -17.26
N GLY A 35 13.08 -11.60 -17.49
CA GLY A 35 12.63 -12.58 -18.48
C GLY A 35 13.18 -12.22 -19.86
N LYS A 36 13.43 -13.22 -20.73
CA LYS A 36 13.81 -12.95 -22.13
C LYS A 36 12.55 -12.68 -22.96
N TRP A 37 11.92 -11.53 -22.74
CA TRP A 37 10.66 -11.14 -23.35
C TRP A 37 10.78 -10.97 -24.85
N ILE A 38 11.77 -10.21 -25.33
CA ILE A 38 11.94 -9.90 -26.76
C ILE A 38 12.13 -11.18 -27.57
N ASP A 39 13.02 -12.08 -27.11
CA ASP A 39 13.24 -13.37 -27.76
C ASP A 39 11.94 -14.17 -27.87
N SER A 40 11.16 -14.22 -26.78
CA SER A 40 9.91 -14.98 -26.72
C SER A 40 8.84 -14.38 -27.63
N LEU A 41 8.74 -13.04 -27.68
CA LEU A 41 7.81 -12.32 -28.53
C LEU A 41 8.14 -12.49 -30.02
N ARG A 42 9.41 -12.31 -30.41
CA ARG A 42 9.85 -12.44 -31.82
C ARG A 42 9.66 -13.85 -32.37
N HIS A 43 9.82 -14.87 -31.54
CA HIS A 43 9.61 -16.28 -31.93
C HIS A 43 8.20 -16.77 -31.66
N SER A 44 7.29 -15.91 -31.15
CA SER A 44 5.92 -16.28 -30.78
C SER A 44 5.85 -17.49 -29.83
N ASP A 45 6.80 -17.59 -28.89
CA ASP A 45 6.86 -18.66 -27.89
C ASP A 45 5.86 -18.39 -26.77
N VAL A 46 4.60 -18.79 -27.00
CA VAL A 46 3.49 -18.60 -26.05
C VAL A 46 3.75 -19.31 -24.72
N SER A 47 4.41 -20.47 -24.74
CA SER A 47 4.68 -21.25 -23.52
C SER A 47 5.63 -20.48 -22.59
N ARG A 48 6.65 -19.85 -23.17
CA ARG A 48 7.62 -19.06 -22.42
C ARG A 48 7.03 -17.73 -21.95
N LEU A 49 6.24 -17.06 -22.79
CA LEU A 49 5.51 -15.85 -22.39
C LEU A 49 4.59 -16.13 -21.20
N TRP A 50 3.85 -17.24 -21.24
CA TRP A 50 2.99 -17.65 -20.13
C TRP A 50 3.78 -17.87 -18.83
N GLN A 51 4.92 -18.58 -18.89
CA GLN A 51 5.75 -18.81 -17.71
C GLN A 51 6.28 -17.52 -17.10
N GLU A 52 6.71 -16.56 -17.92
CA GLU A 52 7.19 -15.25 -17.45
C GLU A 52 6.05 -14.40 -16.86
N LEU A 53 4.87 -14.39 -17.48
CA LEU A 53 3.69 -13.72 -16.91
C LEU A 53 3.29 -14.33 -15.57
N HIS A 54 3.24 -15.66 -15.49
CA HIS A 54 2.93 -16.35 -14.24
C HIS A 54 3.98 -16.06 -13.16
N ARG A 55 5.27 -15.95 -13.52
CA ARG A 55 6.33 -15.52 -12.61
C ARG A 55 6.06 -14.11 -12.08
N ILE A 56 5.75 -13.15 -12.95
CA ILE A 56 5.42 -11.77 -12.53
C ILE A 56 4.23 -11.81 -11.56
N VAL A 57 3.11 -12.43 -11.95
CA VAL A 57 1.87 -12.48 -11.16
C VAL A 57 2.11 -13.10 -9.78
N SER A 58 2.78 -14.25 -9.71
CA SER A 58 3.01 -14.98 -8.45
C SER A 58 3.93 -14.24 -7.47
N HIS A 59 4.89 -13.46 -7.98
CA HIS A 59 5.84 -12.71 -7.15
C HIS A 59 5.40 -11.27 -6.87
N HIS A 60 4.37 -10.79 -7.56
CA HIS A 60 3.93 -9.41 -7.44
C HIS A 60 3.43 -9.09 -6.02
N PRO A 61 3.95 -8.03 -5.36
CA PRO A 61 3.59 -7.69 -3.98
C PRO A 61 2.09 -7.52 -3.77
N LEU A 62 1.40 -6.81 -4.67
CA LEU A 62 -0.05 -6.61 -4.57
C LEU A 62 -0.86 -7.90 -4.71
N VAL A 63 -0.42 -8.83 -5.56
CA VAL A 63 -1.14 -10.11 -5.73
C VAL A 63 -1.00 -10.92 -4.44
N ARG A 64 0.22 -10.96 -3.87
CA ARG A 64 0.48 -11.64 -2.60
C ARG A 64 -0.29 -11.02 -1.44
N ALA A 65 -0.30 -9.69 -1.33
CA ALA A 65 -1.06 -8.98 -0.30
C ALA A 65 -2.57 -9.23 -0.44
N SER A 66 -3.11 -9.14 -1.67
CA SER A 66 -4.53 -9.39 -1.95
C SER A 66 -4.94 -10.82 -1.64
N ARG A 67 -4.06 -11.79 -1.90
CA ARG A 67 -4.27 -13.19 -1.53
C ARG A 67 -4.28 -13.38 -0.01
N SER A 68 -3.30 -12.82 0.70
CA SER A 68 -3.24 -12.89 2.17
C SER A 68 -4.45 -12.24 2.83
N ALA A 69 -5.00 -11.19 2.21
CA ALA A 69 -6.22 -10.51 2.67
C ALA A 69 -7.53 -11.24 2.29
N GLY A 70 -7.46 -12.38 1.60
CA GLY A 70 -8.64 -13.14 1.17
C GLY A 70 -9.43 -12.50 0.02
N LEU A 71 -8.88 -11.48 -0.64
CA LEU A 71 -9.54 -10.74 -1.72
C LEU A 71 -9.54 -11.48 -3.07
N LEU A 72 -8.64 -12.47 -3.22
CA LEU A 72 -8.46 -13.27 -4.44
C LEU A 72 -9.03 -14.69 -4.34
N VAL A 73 -10.00 -14.93 -3.45
CA VAL A 73 -10.60 -16.26 -3.30
C VAL A 73 -11.81 -16.41 -4.23
N GLU A 74 -11.62 -17.21 -5.27
CA GLU A 74 -12.59 -18.18 -5.80
C GLU A 74 -11.88 -19.55 -5.91
N GLU A 75 -12.66 -20.64 -5.90
CA GLU A 75 -12.29 -22.05 -5.68
C GLU A 75 -10.84 -22.46 -6.03
N GLY A 76 -10.01 -22.67 -4.99
CA GLY A 76 -8.69 -23.33 -5.12
C GLY A 76 -7.49 -22.38 -5.10
N ALA A 77 -6.59 -22.60 -4.13
CA ALA A 77 -5.45 -21.73 -3.84
C ALA A 77 -4.41 -21.57 -4.97
N THR A 78 -4.34 -22.53 -5.90
CA THR A 78 -3.50 -22.49 -7.11
C THR A 78 -4.20 -21.88 -8.31
N SER A 79 -5.54 -21.85 -8.32
CA SER A 79 -6.34 -21.31 -9.44
C SER A 79 -6.15 -19.80 -9.56
N ALA A 80 -6.12 -19.08 -8.44
CA ALA A 80 -6.09 -17.62 -8.47
C ALA A 80 -4.89 -17.02 -9.24
N TYR A 81 -3.70 -17.65 -9.17
CA TYR A 81 -2.55 -17.17 -9.94
C TYR A 81 -2.65 -17.51 -11.42
N THR A 82 -3.17 -18.70 -11.74
CA THR A 82 -3.37 -19.09 -13.14
C THR A 82 -4.46 -18.26 -13.80
N ASP A 83 -5.54 -17.96 -13.07
CA ASP A 83 -6.66 -17.15 -13.55
C ASP A 83 -6.23 -15.71 -13.79
N LEU A 84 -5.51 -15.10 -12.84
CA LEU A 84 -4.92 -13.76 -13.02
C LEU A 84 -3.90 -13.72 -14.16
N THR A 85 -3.10 -14.78 -14.33
CA THR A 85 -2.16 -14.88 -15.45
C THR A 85 -2.91 -14.95 -16.78
N GLN A 86 -4.00 -15.74 -16.84
CA GLN A 86 -4.85 -15.85 -18.01
C GLN A 86 -5.48 -14.52 -18.36
N GLU A 87 -6.06 -13.83 -17.37
CA GLU A 87 -6.72 -12.55 -17.57
C GLU A 87 -5.72 -11.47 -18.01
N LEU A 88 -4.54 -11.42 -17.39
CA LEU A 88 -3.46 -10.53 -17.81
C LEU A 88 -3.02 -10.82 -19.25
N PHE A 89 -2.83 -12.09 -19.62
CA PHE A 89 -2.47 -12.47 -20.98
C PHE A 89 -3.52 -12.02 -22.00
N VAL A 90 -4.80 -12.31 -21.74
CA VAL A 90 -5.92 -11.90 -22.61
C VAL A 90 -5.99 -10.37 -22.70
N GLN A 91 -5.76 -9.67 -21.59
CA GLN A 91 -5.78 -8.21 -21.57
C GLN A 91 -4.64 -7.60 -22.41
N LEU A 92 -3.41 -8.10 -22.25
CA LEU A 92 -2.25 -7.68 -23.04
C LEU A 92 -2.48 -7.92 -24.53
N LEU A 93 -3.05 -9.08 -24.89
CA LEU A 93 -3.40 -9.40 -26.27
C LEU A 93 -4.50 -8.49 -26.82
N SER A 94 -5.58 -8.27 -26.05
CA SER A 94 -6.71 -7.43 -26.49
C SER A 94 -6.33 -5.97 -26.71
N LYS A 95 -5.33 -5.47 -25.97
CA LYS A 95 -4.75 -4.13 -26.12
C LYS A 95 -3.61 -4.06 -27.14
N ASN A 96 -3.28 -5.17 -27.79
CA ASN A 96 -2.15 -5.30 -28.71
C ASN A 96 -0.79 -4.87 -28.10
N ARG A 97 -0.59 -5.13 -26.80
CA ARG A 97 0.62 -4.72 -26.07
C ARG A 97 1.88 -5.45 -26.54
N PHE A 98 1.75 -6.72 -26.89
CA PHE A 98 2.88 -7.53 -27.35
C PHE A 98 3.49 -6.99 -28.65
N GLU A 99 2.67 -6.56 -29.61
CA GLU A 99 3.14 -5.92 -30.84
C GLU A 99 3.73 -4.54 -30.51
N HIS A 100 3.06 -3.76 -29.67
CA HIS A 100 3.57 -2.47 -29.21
C HIS A 100 4.99 -2.56 -28.64
N TYR A 101 5.28 -3.54 -27.78
CA TYR A 101 6.60 -3.73 -27.19
C TYR A 101 7.70 -3.97 -28.23
N ILE A 102 7.37 -4.65 -29.33
CA ILE A 102 8.30 -4.88 -30.44
C ILE A 102 8.47 -3.61 -31.27
N ASP A 103 7.36 -2.94 -31.62
CA ASP A 103 7.36 -1.75 -32.47
C ASP A 103 8.08 -0.56 -31.83
N THR A 104 8.00 -0.43 -30.50
CA THR A 104 8.71 0.62 -29.75
C THR A 104 10.09 0.19 -29.26
N GLU A 105 10.56 -1.00 -29.67
CA GLU A 105 11.89 -1.54 -29.33
C GLU A 105 12.19 -1.57 -27.82
N MET A 106 11.17 -1.88 -26.99
CA MET A 106 11.35 -1.93 -25.54
C MET A 106 12.30 -3.06 -25.14
N SER A 107 13.15 -2.79 -24.15
CA SER A 107 14.01 -3.78 -23.52
C SER A 107 13.21 -4.78 -22.67
N ASP A 108 13.80 -5.96 -22.41
CA ASP A 108 13.22 -6.97 -21.51
C ASP A 108 12.85 -6.39 -20.13
N TYR A 109 13.66 -5.45 -19.63
CA TYR A 109 13.43 -4.77 -18.37
C TYR A 109 12.24 -3.82 -18.43
N GLU A 110 12.13 -3.02 -19.50
CA GLU A 110 11.01 -2.09 -19.68
C GLU A 110 9.69 -2.84 -19.85
N ILE A 111 9.68 -3.94 -20.60
CA ILE A 111 8.51 -4.82 -20.75
C ILE A 111 8.08 -5.37 -19.39
N GLU A 112 9.02 -5.92 -18.62
CA GLU A 112 8.71 -6.45 -17.28
C GLU A 112 8.18 -5.37 -16.33
N CYS A 113 8.78 -4.17 -16.37
CA CYS A 113 8.31 -3.02 -15.59
C CYS A 113 6.90 -2.58 -16.02
N GLU A 114 6.61 -2.46 -17.32
CA GLU A 114 5.28 -2.08 -17.79
C GLU A 114 4.23 -3.14 -17.42
N ILE A 115 4.52 -4.42 -17.64
CA ILE A 115 3.60 -5.51 -17.29
C ILE A 115 3.34 -5.52 -15.78
N SER A 116 4.39 -5.46 -14.96
CA SER A 116 4.30 -5.55 -13.51
C SER A 116 3.65 -4.30 -12.90
N GLN A 117 4.20 -3.12 -13.20
CA GLN A 117 3.84 -1.88 -12.52
C GLN A 117 2.57 -1.24 -13.10
N ILE A 118 2.29 -1.43 -14.39
CA ILE A 118 1.17 -0.76 -15.07
C ILE A 118 0.04 -1.75 -15.34
N GLU A 119 0.27 -2.78 -16.16
CA GLU A 119 -0.82 -3.62 -16.65
C GLU A 119 -1.41 -4.51 -15.55
N LEU A 120 -0.57 -5.23 -14.79
CA LEU A 120 -1.01 -6.06 -13.67
C LEU A 120 -1.62 -5.22 -12.54
N THR A 121 -1.01 -4.08 -12.20
CA THR A 121 -1.59 -3.17 -11.20
C THR A 121 -2.96 -2.65 -11.64
N ASN A 122 -3.13 -2.30 -12.91
CA ASN A 122 -4.42 -1.86 -13.45
C ASN A 122 -5.47 -2.97 -13.42
N LEU A 123 -5.08 -4.21 -13.76
CA LEU A 123 -5.95 -5.38 -13.68
C LEU A 123 -6.45 -5.59 -12.25
N LEU A 124 -5.53 -5.69 -11.29
CA LEU A 124 -5.87 -5.88 -9.87
C LEU A 124 -6.75 -4.76 -9.34
N THR A 125 -6.42 -3.52 -9.68
CA THR A 125 -7.21 -2.36 -9.22
C THR A 125 -8.59 -2.33 -9.88
N ALA A 126 -8.72 -2.78 -11.13
CA ALA A 126 -10.02 -2.89 -11.80
C ALA A 126 -10.90 -3.97 -11.15
N GLU A 127 -10.33 -5.14 -10.86
CA GLU A 127 -11.06 -6.22 -10.19
C GLU A 127 -11.49 -5.84 -8.76
N LEU A 128 -10.61 -5.18 -8.01
CA LEU A 128 -10.98 -4.67 -6.68
C LEU A 128 -12.08 -3.61 -6.76
N ARG A 129 -12.10 -2.76 -7.80
CA ARG A 129 -13.19 -1.78 -8.01
C ARG A 129 -14.52 -2.47 -8.33
N LYS A 130 -14.50 -3.56 -9.09
CA LYS A 130 -15.70 -4.34 -9.42
C LYS A 130 -16.23 -5.07 -8.19
N ARG A 131 -15.35 -5.72 -7.42
CA ARG A 131 -15.72 -6.53 -6.25
C ARG A 131 -16.12 -5.68 -5.04
N HIS A 132 -15.52 -4.50 -4.88
CA HIS A 132 -15.72 -3.62 -3.72
C HIS A 132 -15.93 -2.15 -4.12
N PRO A 133 -16.97 -1.83 -4.92
CA PRO A 133 -17.20 -0.48 -5.44
C PRO A 133 -17.43 0.55 -4.33
N GLU A 134 -17.98 0.14 -3.19
CA GLU A 134 -18.26 1.00 -2.04
C GLU A 134 -17.00 1.51 -1.35
N SER A 135 -16.02 0.63 -1.13
CA SER A 135 -14.72 0.98 -0.57
C SER A 135 -14.04 2.08 -1.39
N TYR A 136 -14.07 1.96 -2.73
CA TYR A 136 -13.54 2.98 -3.63
C TYR A 136 -14.34 4.29 -3.60
N ARG A 137 -15.68 4.21 -3.60
CA ARG A 137 -16.53 5.40 -3.49
C ARG A 137 -16.23 6.16 -2.20
N LEU A 138 -16.10 5.46 -1.06
CA LEU A 138 -15.78 6.07 0.23
C LEU A 138 -14.37 6.64 0.27
N ALA A 139 -13.36 5.90 -0.17
CA ALA A 139 -11.98 6.39 -0.27
C ALA A 139 -11.89 7.70 -1.06
N ARG A 140 -12.63 7.81 -2.17
CA ARG A 140 -12.72 9.05 -2.95
C ARG A 140 -13.44 10.16 -2.19
N ARG A 141 -14.59 9.87 -1.56
CA ARG A 141 -15.35 10.85 -0.77
C ARG A 141 -14.56 11.40 0.40
N ILE A 142 -13.86 10.56 1.15
CA ILE A 142 -12.94 10.96 2.24
C ILE A 142 -11.87 11.93 1.71
N SER A 143 -11.25 11.57 0.58
CA SER A 143 -10.24 12.43 -0.07
C SER A 143 -10.80 13.77 -0.54
N THR A 144 -12.05 13.82 -1.00
CA THR A 144 -12.69 15.07 -1.39
C THR A 144 -13.02 15.92 -0.17
N LEU A 145 -13.66 15.34 0.85
CA LEU A 145 -14.06 16.05 2.06
C LEU A 145 -12.88 16.69 2.77
N ILE A 146 -11.75 15.97 2.88
CA ILE A 146 -10.56 16.50 3.55
C ILE A 146 -9.89 17.66 2.81
N GLN A 147 -10.11 17.76 1.49
CA GLN A 147 -9.59 18.86 0.67
C GLN A 147 -10.56 20.05 0.61
N SER A 148 -11.87 19.81 0.67
CA SER A 148 -12.88 20.84 0.45
C SER A 148 -13.49 21.42 1.73
N SER A 149 -13.48 20.69 2.85
CA SER A 149 -14.05 21.18 4.10
C SER A 149 -13.08 22.08 4.87
N SER A 150 -13.62 23.13 5.50
CA SER A 150 -12.89 24.03 6.40
C SER A 150 -12.48 23.40 7.72
N ASN A 151 -13.03 22.23 8.06
CA ASN A 151 -12.67 21.50 9.30
C ASN A 151 -11.28 20.86 9.22
N PHE A 152 -10.70 20.77 8.02
CA PHE A 152 -9.41 20.14 7.80
C PHE A 152 -8.41 21.12 7.19
N ARG A 153 -7.14 20.90 7.49
CA ARG A 153 -6.06 21.64 6.84
C ARG A 153 -4.84 20.76 6.61
N ARG A 154 -3.96 21.23 5.73
CA ARG A 154 -2.71 20.57 5.33
C ARG A 154 -1.58 20.89 6.31
N PHE A 155 -0.74 19.90 6.65
CA PHE A 155 0.35 20.01 7.65
C PHE A 155 1.76 19.75 7.07
N ASP A 156 1.88 19.35 5.81
CA ASP A 156 3.16 19.14 5.13
C ASP A 156 3.75 20.42 4.51
N SER A 157 3.21 21.60 4.83
CA SER A 157 3.65 22.91 4.31
C SER A 157 4.94 23.47 4.94
N SER A 158 5.80 22.63 5.52
CA SER A 158 7.08 23.05 6.07
C SER A 158 8.15 23.22 4.98
N GLY A 159 8.06 24.32 4.22
CA GLY A 159 9.22 25.08 3.74
C GLY A 159 10.14 24.53 2.64
N ILE A 160 9.90 23.35 2.06
CA ILE A 160 10.68 22.88 0.90
C ILE A 160 9.71 22.30 -0.13
N ASP A 161 9.47 23.12 -1.16
CA ASP A 161 8.68 22.91 -2.37
C ASP A 161 7.26 22.33 -2.21
N ASP A 162 6.27 23.12 -2.66
CA ASP A 162 5.08 22.59 -3.32
C ASP A 162 5.54 21.80 -4.54
N GLU A 163 6.09 20.61 -4.31
CA GLU A 163 6.50 19.71 -5.37
C GLU A 163 5.22 19.30 -6.09
N PRO A 164 4.98 19.79 -7.32
CA PRO A 164 3.66 19.70 -7.96
C PRO A 164 3.26 18.24 -8.27
N HIS A 165 4.18 17.30 -8.06
CA HIS A 165 4.05 15.88 -8.32
C HIS A 165 3.74 15.04 -7.07
N ARG A 166 3.65 15.61 -5.87
CA ARG A 166 3.38 14.80 -4.66
C ARG A 166 1.96 14.23 -4.71
N ARG A 167 1.86 12.89 -4.74
CA ARG A 167 0.59 12.16 -4.84
C ARG A 167 -0.31 12.57 -3.67
N LEU A 168 -1.60 12.76 -3.94
CA LEU A 168 -2.60 13.12 -2.93
C LEU A 168 -2.58 12.17 -1.71
N ALA A 169 -2.29 10.89 -1.96
CA ALA A 169 -2.21 9.86 -0.93
C ALA A 169 -1.17 10.16 0.16
N ASP A 170 -0.10 10.88 -0.17
CA ASP A 170 1.04 11.11 0.74
C ASP A 170 0.99 12.51 1.38
N ARG A 171 -0.03 13.31 1.05
CA ARG A 171 -0.28 14.61 1.68
C ARG A 171 -0.80 14.42 3.08
N VAL A 172 -0.41 15.30 4.00
CA VAL A 172 -0.72 15.15 5.42
C VAL A 172 -1.75 16.17 5.86
N TYR A 173 -2.81 15.68 6.47
CA TYR A 173 -3.94 16.48 6.94
C TYR A 173 -4.20 16.26 8.42
N GLY A 174 -4.87 17.23 9.03
CA GLY A 174 -5.36 17.18 10.40
C GLY A 174 -6.48 18.19 10.58
N LEU A 175 -6.96 18.35 11.81
CA LEU A 175 -8.00 19.31 12.12
C LEU A 175 -7.50 20.75 11.96
N SER A 176 -8.35 21.62 11.44
CA SER A 176 -8.00 23.01 11.13
C SER A 176 -7.65 23.84 12.37
N GLU A 177 -8.21 23.48 13.52
CA GLU A 177 -7.98 24.13 14.82
C GLU A 177 -6.66 23.75 15.50
N TRP A 178 -5.98 22.68 15.08
CA TRP A 178 -4.73 22.26 15.70
C TRP A 178 -3.61 23.29 15.50
N SER A 179 -2.49 23.15 16.20
CA SER A 179 -1.31 24.00 16.02
C SER A 179 -0.41 23.49 14.88
N ASN A 180 0.38 24.36 14.23
CA ASN A 180 1.23 23.95 13.09
C ASN A 180 2.36 23.00 13.50
N ASP A 181 2.73 23.01 14.79
CA ASP A 181 3.75 22.17 15.41
C ASP A 181 3.19 20.85 15.98
N LYS A 182 1.94 20.50 15.65
CA LYS A 182 1.32 19.24 16.10
C LYS A 182 2.20 18.06 15.69
N ARG A 183 2.70 17.34 16.69
CA ARG A 183 3.61 16.20 16.49
C ARG A 183 2.90 15.05 15.78
N ARG A 184 3.62 14.39 14.87
CA ARG A 184 3.19 13.13 14.28
C ARG A 184 3.44 11.98 15.24
N ARG A 185 2.48 11.07 15.34
CA ARG A 185 2.60 9.82 16.10
C ARG A 185 3.07 8.68 15.18
N ASP A 186 3.56 7.62 15.82
CA ASP A 186 3.92 6.38 15.12
C ASP A 186 2.65 5.67 14.59
N ALA A 187 2.80 4.91 13.50
CA ALA A 187 1.69 4.19 12.87
C ALA A 187 1.00 3.20 13.84
N HIS A 188 1.76 2.54 14.71
CA HIS A 188 1.20 1.59 15.67
C HIS A 188 0.31 2.27 16.71
N ASP A 189 0.74 3.42 17.23
CA ASP A 189 -0.04 4.21 18.20
C ASP A 189 -1.35 4.72 17.57
N VAL A 190 -1.29 5.12 16.31
CA VAL A 190 -2.42 5.60 15.52
C VAL A 190 -3.47 4.49 15.34
N GLU A 191 -3.03 3.28 14.96
CA GLU A 191 -3.90 2.11 14.76
C GLU A 191 -4.58 1.64 16.06
N GLN A 192 -3.90 1.74 17.20
CA GLN A 192 -4.50 1.41 18.49
C GLN A 192 -5.55 2.44 18.91
N ARG A 193 -5.25 3.74 18.77
CA ARG A 193 -6.11 4.83 19.23
C ARG A 193 -7.42 4.91 18.46
N VAL A 194 -7.41 4.61 17.16
CA VAL A 194 -8.63 4.62 16.36
C VAL A 194 -9.66 3.60 16.87
N GLN A 195 -9.26 2.55 17.61
CA GLN A 195 -10.18 1.56 18.19
C GLN A 195 -11.14 2.13 19.23
N ILE A 196 -10.82 3.32 19.78
CA ILE A 196 -11.72 4.05 20.68
C ILE A 196 -12.94 4.58 19.93
N VAL A 197 -12.81 4.84 18.62
CA VAL A 197 -13.92 5.29 17.78
C VAL A 197 -14.84 4.10 17.48
N PRO A 198 -16.12 4.16 17.87
CA PRO A 198 -17.05 3.06 17.60
C PRO A 198 -17.24 2.84 16.09
N VAL A 199 -17.34 1.58 15.69
CA VAL A 199 -17.73 1.23 14.32
C VAL A 199 -19.16 1.70 14.10
N ARG A 200 -19.39 2.51 13.06
CA ARG A 200 -20.74 3.00 12.75
C ARG A 200 -21.60 1.85 12.22
N PRO A 201 -22.90 1.80 12.59
CA PRO A 201 -23.80 0.77 12.10
C PRO A 201 -23.98 0.89 10.58
N ARG A 202 -24.20 -0.25 9.93
CA ARG A 202 -24.47 -0.31 8.48
C ARG A 202 -25.90 0.16 8.22
N ASP A 203 -26.09 1.41 7.79
CA ASP A 203 -27.34 1.80 7.13
C ASP A 203 -27.33 1.14 5.75
N THR A 204 -27.87 -0.08 5.70
CA THR A 204 -28.13 -0.80 4.46
C THR A 204 -29.50 -0.41 3.95
N ARG A 205 -29.55 0.25 2.81
CA ARG A 205 -30.80 0.39 2.06
C ARG A 205 -30.73 -0.55 0.87
N MET A 206 -31.78 -1.36 0.71
CA MET A 206 -31.97 -2.17 -0.49
C MET A 206 -32.10 -1.22 -1.68
N VAL A 207 -31.24 -1.36 -2.68
CA VAL A 207 -31.31 -0.53 -3.90
C VAL A 207 -31.65 -1.43 -5.08
N GLY A 208 -32.79 -1.18 -5.72
CA GLY A 208 -33.18 -1.82 -6.99
C GLY A 208 -33.44 -3.33 -6.94
N CYS A 209 -33.60 -3.93 -8.13
CA CYS A 209 -33.93 -5.35 -8.31
C CYS A 209 -32.74 -6.31 -8.16
N THR A 210 -31.54 -5.82 -7.85
CA THR A 210 -30.30 -6.62 -7.77
C THR A 210 -29.92 -7.08 -6.36
N GLY A 211 -30.59 -6.59 -5.31
CA GLY A 211 -30.40 -7.10 -3.94
C GLY A 211 -29.11 -6.66 -3.23
N ASP A 212 -28.28 -5.82 -3.88
CA ASP A 212 -27.06 -5.31 -3.27
C ASP A 212 -27.36 -4.22 -2.22
N SER A 213 -26.81 -4.38 -1.01
CA SER A 213 -26.99 -3.45 0.11
C SER A 213 -25.89 -2.39 0.13
N GLN A 214 -26.21 -1.13 -0.21
CA GLN A 214 -25.25 -0.03 -0.20
C GLN A 214 -25.09 0.56 1.20
N VAL A 215 -23.85 0.83 1.65
CA VAL A 215 -23.61 1.70 2.82
C VAL A 215 -24.02 3.13 2.48
N VAL A 216 -25.09 3.59 3.10
CA VAL A 216 -25.59 4.95 2.98
C VAL A 216 -25.03 5.77 4.14
N ILE A 217 -24.00 6.58 3.86
CA ILE A 217 -23.48 7.58 4.80
C ILE A 217 -23.51 8.94 4.13
N SER A 218 -24.09 9.96 4.78
CA SER A 218 -24.12 11.32 4.26
C SER A 218 -22.71 11.96 4.28
N ASN A 219 -22.53 13.11 3.64
CA ASN A 219 -21.24 13.80 3.70
C ASN A 219 -20.95 14.37 5.09
N SER A 220 -21.97 14.90 5.78
CA SER A 220 -21.82 15.37 7.16
C SER A 220 -21.46 14.23 8.10
N ASP A 221 -22.13 13.08 8.00
CA ASP A 221 -21.82 11.93 8.86
C ASP A 221 -20.41 11.40 8.62
N LEU A 222 -19.99 11.36 7.34
CA LEU A 222 -18.64 10.93 6.98
C LEU A 222 -17.60 11.92 7.47
N GLU A 223 -17.89 13.21 7.40
CA GLU A 223 -17.04 14.27 7.93
C GLU A 223 -16.89 14.18 9.45
N ASP A 224 -17.99 14.00 10.18
CA ASP A 224 -17.98 13.78 11.64
C ASP A 224 -17.16 12.55 12.02
N LEU A 225 -17.18 11.50 11.20
CA LEU A 225 -16.36 10.32 11.42
C LEU A 225 -14.87 10.63 11.20
N ILE A 226 -14.52 11.38 10.15
CA ILE A 226 -13.13 11.81 9.91
C ILE A 226 -12.64 12.65 11.10
N VAL A 227 -13.46 13.58 11.61
CA VAL A 227 -13.16 14.37 12.81
C VAL A 227 -12.93 13.47 14.01
N SER A 228 -13.86 12.54 14.28
CA SER A 228 -13.76 11.59 15.40
C SER A 228 -12.48 10.74 15.35
N VAL A 229 -12.07 10.31 14.15
CA VAL A 229 -10.83 9.56 13.94
C VAL A 229 -9.60 10.43 14.22
N LEU A 230 -9.56 11.66 13.70
CA LEU A 230 -8.46 12.59 13.94
C LEU A 230 -8.36 12.99 15.42
N ASP A 231 -9.49 13.22 16.10
CA ASP A 231 -9.53 13.50 17.54
C ASP A 231 -9.00 12.34 18.38
N ALA A 232 -9.42 11.11 18.07
CA ALA A 232 -8.96 9.93 18.80
C ALA A 232 -7.45 9.69 18.63
N VAL A 233 -6.96 9.83 17.40
CA VAL A 233 -5.55 9.63 17.07
C VAL A 233 -4.68 10.78 17.58
N ASP A 234 -5.20 12.01 17.58
CA ASP A 234 -4.51 13.21 18.06
C ASP A 234 -3.15 13.43 17.35
N SER A 235 -3.14 13.27 16.03
CA SER A 235 -1.96 13.45 15.18
C SER A 235 -2.37 13.77 13.74
N PRO A 236 -1.62 14.61 13.00
CA PRO A 236 -1.77 14.72 11.55
C PRO A 236 -1.39 13.39 10.88
N ILE A 237 -2.12 13.02 9.83
CA ILE A 237 -2.00 11.72 9.14
C ILE A 237 -1.98 11.94 7.63
N ASP A 238 -1.23 11.13 6.89
CA ASP A 238 -1.31 11.12 5.44
C ASP A 238 -2.69 10.60 4.97
N VAL A 239 -3.11 11.06 3.79
CA VAL A 239 -4.45 10.74 3.26
C VAL A 239 -4.66 9.23 3.08
N ARG A 240 -3.62 8.45 2.73
CA ARG A 240 -3.73 6.99 2.57
C ARG A 240 -4.09 6.34 3.90
N THR A 241 -3.29 6.60 4.94
CA THR A 241 -3.50 6.03 6.27
C THR A 241 -4.85 6.47 6.82
N LEU A 242 -5.21 7.75 6.70
CA LEU A 242 -6.49 8.26 7.16
C LEU A 242 -7.70 7.58 6.49
N ARG A 243 -7.64 7.31 5.18
CA ARG A 243 -8.71 6.56 4.49
C ARG A 243 -8.90 5.18 5.10
N SER A 244 -7.81 4.44 5.33
CA SER A 244 -7.88 3.10 5.93
C SER A 244 -8.45 3.17 7.34
N LEU A 245 -7.99 4.11 8.19
CA LEU A 245 -8.52 4.29 9.54
C LEU A 245 -10.02 4.60 9.55
N VAL A 246 -10.48 5.52 8.70
CA VAL A 246 -11.91 5.87 8.59
C VAL A 246 -12.71 4.67 8.05
N MET A 247 -12.21 3.97 7.04
CA MET A 247 -12.87 2.78 6.49
C MET A 247 -12.93 1.63 7.50
N SER A 248 -11.93 1.48 8.36
CA SER A 248 -11.92 0.48 9.44
C SER A 248 -12.99 0.73 10.51
N ARG A 249 -13.58 1.94 10.54
CA ARG A 249 -14.72 2.32 11.41
C ARG A 249 -16.05 2.29 10.67
N LEU A 250 -16.06 1.83 9.42
CA LEU A 250 -17.24 1.58 8.62
C LEU A 250 -17.40 0.07 8.39
N PRO A 251 -18.62 -0.42 8.22
CA PRO A 251 -18.91 -1.82 7.89
C PRO A 251 -18.67 -2.09 6.41
N VAL A 252 -17.47 -1.74 5.93
CA VAL A 252 -17.02 -1.85 4.54
C VAL A 252 -15.68 -2.57 4.54
N MET A 253 -15.42 -3.35 3.50
CA MET A 253 -14.13 -4.00 3.33
C MET A 253 -13.01 -2.95 3.22
N ASP A 254 -12.02 -3.03 4.11
CA ASP A 254 -10.80 -2.23 3.98
C ASP A 254 -9.90 -2.87 2.92
N ILE A 255 -9.63 -2.13 1.84
CA ILE A 255 -8.78 -2.60 0.75
C ILE A 255 -7.43 -1.91 0.94
N TYR A 256 -6.53 -2.56 1.67
CA TYR A 256 -5.14 -2.15 1.73
C TYR A 256 -4.50 -2.34 0.36
N LEU A 257 -4.51 -1.30 -0.47
CA LEU A 257 -3.69 -1.20 -1.67
C LEU A 257 -2.49 -0.31 -1.34
N VAL A 258 -1.42 -0.94 -0.88
CA VAL A 258 -0.10 -0.31 -0.82
C VAL A 258 0.37 -0.15 -2.28
N PRO A 259 0.59 1.06 -2.80
CA PRO A 259 1.18 1.23 -4.12
C PRO A 259 2.53 0.53 -4.09
N LEU A 260 2.94 -0.02 -5.22
CA LEU A 260 4.34 -0.38 -5.40
C LEU A 260 5.12 0.94 -5.32
N ASP A 261 5.72 1.21 -4.17
CA ASP A 261 6.87 2.08 -4.15
C ASP A 261 7.98 1.29 -4.84
N THR A 262 8.54 1.89 -5.89
CA THR A 262 9.78 1.41 -6.48
C THR A 262 10.85 1.60 -5.42
N ASP A 263 11.25 0.50 -4.76
CA ASP A 263 12.54 0.42 -4.08
C ASP A 263 13.68 0.86 -5.03
#